data_AF-A0A1N6E8Q2-F1
#
_entry.id   AF-A0A1N6E8Q2-F1
#
_cell.length_a   1.000
_cell.length_b   1.000
_cell.length_c   1.000
_cell.angle_alpha   90.00
_cell.angle_beta   90.00
_cell.angle_gamma   90.00
#
_symmetry.space_group_name_H-M   'P 1'
#
loop_
_entity.id
_entity.type
_entity.pdbx_description
1 polymer ?
#
loop_
_entity_poly.entity_id
_entity_poly.type
_entity_poly.pdbx_seq_one_letter_code
_entity_poly.pdbx_strand_id
1 'polypeptide(L)'
;MNKKNKIEEQLYNLFHEEEFHDVEPPEDFLQNVMNQLPKRATEPASFSVKCTELAHSLWKRFTRPMTISVSPLQVAFSCAVVLCSVSFMYEAPHKKEGGVVDVVHTTSRKLGLKPVSFALHDPDKQFSSAVVIGSFNKWQSRGFEMSYDESQEAWVLEHELPPGDYEYVFLVNGEASMPDPRAVFYVQDSFGNKNSLLQVGGVQHEL
;
A
#
# COMPACT_ATOMS: atom_id res chain seq x y z
N MET A 1 -49.43 5.05 28.84
CA MET A 1 -48.34 6.05 29.01
C MET A 1 -47.02 5.34 28.69
N ASN A 2 -46.41 5.66 27.54
CA ASN A 2 -45.35 4.88 26.91
C ASN A 2 -43.96 5.22 27.49
N LYS A 3 -43.29 4.26 28.15
CA LYS A 3 -41.97 4.46 28.78
C LYS A 3 -40.85 4.81 27.78
N LYS A 4 -41.05 4.54 26.49
CA LYS A 4 -40.04 4.75 25.44
C LYS A 4 -39.73 6.24 25.21
N ASN A 5 -40.74 7.12 25.31
CA ASN A 5 -40.57 8.55 25.05
C ASN A 5 -39.73 9.27 26.12
N LYS A 6 -39.65 8.72 27.34
CA LYS A 6 -38.93 9.38 28.44
C LYS A 6 -37.41 9.27 28.28
N ILE A 7 -36.91 8.18 27.69
CA ILE A 7 -35.48 7.97 27.49
C ILE A 7 -34.97 8.84 26.33
N GLU A 8 -35.76 8.98 25.26
CA GLU A 8 -35.43 9.82 24.11
C GLU A 8 -35.39 11.31 24.48
N GLU A 9 -36.31 11.79 25.32
CA GLU A 9 -36.25 13.16 25.86
C GLU A 9 -35.05 13.38 26.79
N GLN A 10 -34.69 12.39 27.61
CA GLN A 10 -33.52 12.48 28.48
C GLN A 10 -32.21 12.48 27.67
N LEU A 11 -32.13 11.72 26.58
CA LEU A 11 -30.97 11.74 25.67
C LEU A 11 -30.90 13.06 24.91
N TYR A 12 -32.02 13.58 24.41
CA TYR A 12 -32.06 14.86 23.70
C TYR A 12 -31.53 16.01 24.59
N ASN A 13 -31.95 16.05 25.85
CA ASN A 13 -31.50 17.07 26.80
C ASN A 13 -30.05 16.86 27.27
N LEU A 14 -29.56 15.62 27.33
CA LEU A 14 -28.18 15.33 27.72
C LEU A 14 -27.15 15.76 26.67
N PHE A 15 -27.50 15.69 25.38
CA PHE A 15 -26.60 16.06 24.28
C PHE A 15 -26.75 17.52 23.80
N HIS A 16 -27.73 18.28 24.29
CA HIS A 16 -27.94 19.69 23.93
C HIS A 16 -27.29 20.69 24.90
N GLU A 17 -26.71 20.25 26.02
CA GLU A 17 -26.01 21.13 26.97
C GLU A 17 -24.50 21.25 26.73
N GLU A 18 -23.88 20.39 25.91
CA GLU A 18 -22.51 20.62 25.45
C GLU A 18 -22.53 21.52 24.21
N GLU A 19 -22.85 22.79 24.44
CA GLU A 19 -22.52 23.87 23.54
C GLU A 19 -21.00 23.91 23.43
N PHE A 20 -20.45 23.38 22.33
CA PHE A 20 -19.03 23.50 21.99
C PHE A 20 -18.71 24.99 21.85
N HIS A 21 -18.28 25.62 22.94
CA HIS A 21 -17.73 26.96 22.88
C HIS A 21 -16.46 26.90 22.02
N ASP A 22 -16.39 27.76 21.02
CA ASP A 22 -15.16 28.05 20.30
C ASP A 22 -14.17 28.63 21.31
N VAL A 23 -13.41 27.75 21.96
CA VAL A 23 -12.34 28.14 22.87
C VAL A 23 -11.23 28.71 22.00
N GLU A 24 -11.16 30.04 21.95
CA GLU A 24 -9.99 30.70 21.36
C GLU A 24 -8.74 30.17 22.06
N PRO A 25 -7.75 29.68 21.29
CA PRO A 25 -6.56 29.13 21.89
C PRO A 25 -5.84 30.22 22.71
N PRO A 26 -5.20 29.88 23.84
CA PRO A 26 -4.39 30.83 24.59
C PRO A 26 -3.37 31.53 23.68
N GLU A 27 -3.05 32.81 23.93
CA GLU A 27 -2.16 33.59 23.06
C GLU A 27 -0.79 32.91 22.83
N ASP A 28 -0.30 32.15 23.81
CA ASP A 28 0.98 31.43 23.75
C ASP A 28 0.90 30.07 23.05
N PHE A 29 -0.26 29.67 22.53
CA PHE A 29 -0.49 28.35 21.93
C PHE A 29 0.47 28.09 20.77
N LEU A 30 0.56 29.03 19.83
CA LEU A 30 1.45 28.89 18.66
C LEU A 30 2.91 28.80 19.10
N GLN A 31 3.31 29.57 20.10
CA GLN A 31 4.67 29.55 20.62
C GLN A 31 4.99 28.19 21.26
N ASN A 32 4.07 27.66 22.07
CA ASN A 32 4.23 26.37 22.73
C ASN A 32 4.26 25.20 21.73
N VAL A 33 3.40 25.23 20.71
CA VAL A 33 3.41 24.22 19.63
C VAL A 33 4.71 24.29 18.84
N MET A 34 5.13 25.49 18.40
CA MET A 34 6.38 25.67 17.64
C MET A 34 7.62 25.27 18.43
N ASN A 35 7.62 25.48 19.75
CA ASN A 35 8.71 25.07 20.63
C ASN A 35 8.77 23.55 20.85
N GLN A 36 7.63 22.85 20.73
CA GLN A 36 7.55 21.40 20.86
C GLN A 36 7.77 20.66 19.55
N LEU A 37 7.72 21.34 18.41
CA LEU A 37 8.13 20.72 17.15
C LEU A 37 9.60 20.28 17.27
N PRO A 38 9.93 19.03 16.89
CA PRO A 38 11.32 18.62 16.81
C PRO A 38 12.03 19.61 15.89
N LYS A 39 13.11 20.25 16.38
CA LYS A 39 13.93 21.14 15.56
C LYS A 39 14.24 20.38 14.29
N ARG A 40 13.64 20.78 13.18
CA ARG A 40 13.84 20.16 11.87
C ARG A 40 15.35 20.19 11.67
N ALA A 41 15.99 19.03 11.79
CA ALA A 41 17.36 18.90 11.36
C ALA A 41 17.32 19.33 9.90
N THR A 42 17.98 20.44 9.60
CA THR A 42 18.30 20.84 8.24
C THR A 42 19.27 19.81 7.70
N GLU A 43 18.78 18.59 7.46
CA GLU A 43 19.45 17.65 6.59
C GLU A 43 19.06 18.10 5.19
N PRO A 44 19.98 18.70 4.41
CA PRO A 44 19.71 18.87 2.99
C PRO A 44 19.44 17.48 2.44
N ALA A 45 18.38 17.35 1.64
CA ALA A 45 18.15 16.21 0.79
C ALA A 45 19.46 15.87 0.04
N SER A 46 20.23 14.93 0.58
CA SER A 46 21.59 14.63 0.11
C SER A 46 22.01 13.20 0.43
N PHE A 47 21.05 12.28 0.54
CA PHE A 47 21.38 10.85 0.51
C PHE A 47 21.54 10.31 -0.93
N SER A 48 21.06 11.02 -1.95
CA SER A 48 21.08 10.54 -3.35
C SER A 48 22.23 11.07 -4.22
N VAL A 49 23.15 11.89 -3.70
CA VAL A 49 24.21 12.52 -4.54
C VAL A 49 25.62 11.92 -4.30
N LYS A 50 25.83 11.06 -3.30
CA LYS A 50 27.15 10.41 -3.09
C LYS A 50 27.35 9.09 -3.83
N CYS A 51 26.31 8.43 -4.33
CA CYS A 51 26.45 7.19 -5.11
C CYS A 51 26.87 7.41 -6.57
N THR A 52 26.65 8.61 -7.13
CA THR A 52 26.91 8.90 -8.55
C THR A 52 28.39 9.23 -8.83
N GLU A 53 29.10 9.84 -7.87
CA GLU A 53 30.52 10.18 -8.00
C GLU A 53 31.45 8.94 -7.98
N LEU A 54 31.15 7.94 -7.14
CA LEU A 54 31.96 6.71 -7.07
C LEU A 54 31.73 5.78 -8.26
N ALA A 55 30.51 5.73 -8.80
CA ALA A 55 30.17 4.90 -9.96
C ALA A 55 30.89 5.37 -11.24
N HIS A 56 31.04 6.68 -11.43
CA HIS A 56 31.66 7.25 -12.64
C HIS A 56 33.19 7.13 -12.63
N SER A 57 33.83 7.17 -11.45
CA SER A 57 35.28 6.95 -11.29
C SER A 57 35.68 5.50 -11.63
N LEU A 58 34.85 4.53 -11.24
CA LEU A 58 35.09 3.12 -11.51
C LEU A 58 34.88 2.76 -12.99
N TRP A 59 33.88 3.35 -13.65
CA TRP A 59 33.62 3.14 -15.08
C TRP A 59 34.78 3.59 -15.98
N LYS A 60 35.45 4.70 -15.63
CA LYS A 60 36.63 5.21 -16.37
C LYS A 60 37.89 4.36 -16.18
N ARG A 61 37.99 3.55 -15.11
CA ARG A 61 39.09 2.58 -14.95
C ARG A 61 38.87 1.31 -15.76
N PHE A 62 37.62 0.93 -16.02
CA PHE A 62 37.28 -0.27 -16.79
C PHE A 62 37.45 -0.10 -18.30
N THR A 63 37.52 1.14 -18.80
CA THR A 63 37.65 1.45 -20.24
C THR A 63 39.08 1.77 -20.68
N ARG A 64 40.09 1.62 -19.81
CA ARG A 64 41.50 1.74 -20.21
C ARG A 64 42.00 0.39 -20.75
N PRO A 65 42.62 0.34 -21.95
CA PRO A 65 43.21 -0.89 -22.46
C PRO A 65 44.37 -1.31 -21.55
N MET A 66 44.27 -2.50 -20.95
CA MET A 66 45.31 -3.07 -20.10
C MET A 66 46.03 -4.17 -20.90
N THR A 67 47.33 -4.03 -21.13
CA THR A 67 48.13 -5.06 -21.79
C THR A 67 48.44 -6.17 -20.79
N ILE A 68 47.65 -7.23 -20.81
CA ILE A 68 47.83 -8.40 -19.94
C ILE A 68 48.87 -9.31 -20.59
N SER A 69 50.02 -9.52 -19.94
CA SER A 69 50.99 -10.54 -20.34
C SER A 69 50.51 -11.92 -19.87
N VAL A 70 49.69 -12.60 -20.67
CA VAL A 70 49.25 -13.96 -20.37
C VAL A 70 50.37 -14.97 -20.60
N SER A 71 50.81 -15.64 -19.53
CA SER A 71 51.64 -16.85 -19.67
C SER A 71 50.77 -18.01 -20.16
N PRO A 72 51.21 -18.86 -21.11
CA PRO A 72 50.43 -19.98 -21.64
C PRO A 72 49.88 -20.91 -20.55
N LEU A 73 50.56 -21.00 -19.40
CA LEU A 73 50.14 -21.84 -18.29
C LEU A 73 48.90 -21.30 -17.55
N GLN A 74 48.68 -19.98 -17.51
CA GLN A 74 47.57 -19.36 -16.78
C GLN A 74 46.24 -19.42 -17.53
N VAL A 75 46.27 -19.44 -18.87
CA VAL A 75 45.07 -19.58 -19.72
C VAL A 75 44.49 -21.00 -19.62
N ALA A 76 45.34 -22.01 -19.48
CA ALA A 76 44.90 -23.39 -19.28
C ALA A 76 44.11 -23.55 -17.96
N PHE A 77 44.56 -22.89 -16.89
CA PHE A 77 43.86 -22.91 -15.60
C PHE A 77 42.50 -22.20 -15.65
N SER A 78 42.38 -21.06 -16.34
CA SER A 78 41.10 -20.34 -16.43
C SER A 78 40.05 -21.10 -17.25
N CYS A 79 40.46 -21.68 -18.39
CA CYS A 79 39.58 -22.53 -19.19
C CYS A 79 39.15 -23.78 -18.40
N ALA A 80 40.04 -24.40 -17.62
CA ALA A 80 39.70 -25.56 -16.80
C ALA A 80 38.66 -25.23 -15.71
N VAL A 81 38.76 -24.07 -15.05
CA VAL A 81 37.76 -23.64 -14.04
C VAL A 81 36.39 -23.39 -14.67
N VAL A 82 36.34 -22.78 -15.85
CA VAL A 82 35.08 -22.56 -16.59
C VAL A 82 34.48 -23.88 -17.08
N LEU A 83 35.30 -24.82 -17.55
CA LEU A 83 34.82 -26.14 -17.97
C LEU A 83 34.33 -26.97 -16.79
N CYS A 84 35.00 -26.90 -15.62
CA CYS A 84 34.53 -27.54 -14.40
C CYS A 84 33.21 -26.95 -13.89
N SER A 85 33.01 -25.63 -13.96
CA SER A 85 31.76 -25.01 -13.52
C SER A 85 30.58 -25.35 -14.45
N VAL A 86 30.81 -25.42 -15.76
CA VAL A 86 29.79 -25.83 -16.74
C VAL A 86 29.48 -27.32 -16.59
N SER A 87 30.47 -28.18 -16.33
CA SER A 87 30.27 -29.62 -16.11
C SER A 87 29.52 -29.91 -14.80
N PHE A 88 29.78 -29.15 -13.74
CA PHE A 88 29.04 -29.24 -12.47
C PHE A 88 27.59 -28.73 -12.59
N MET A 89 27.31 -27.84 -13.55
CA MET A 89 25.94 -27.46 -13.93
C MET A 89 25.24 -28.49 -14.82
N TYR A 90 25.98 -29.27 -15.60
CA TYR A 90 25.41 -30.27 -16.50
C TYR A 90 25.09 -31.61 -15.82
N GLU A 91 25.75 -31.90 -14.69
CA GLU A 91 25.59 -33.16 -13.94
C GLU A 91 24.92 -32.99 -12.57
N ALA A 92 24.15 -31.91 -12.38
CA ALA A 92 23.27 -31.79 -11.23
C ALA A 92 21.99 -32.61 -11.51
N PRO A 93 21.71 -33.70 -10.75
CA PRO A 93 20.44 -34.38 -10.86
C PRO A 93 19.35 -33.38 -10.50
N HIS A 94 18.45 -33.10 -11.45
CA HIS A 94 17.21 -32.36 -11.23
C HIS A 94 16.36 -33.10 -10.19
N LYS A 95 16.68 -32.87 -8.92
CA LYS A 95 15.81 -33.21 -7.80
C LYS A 95 14.59 -32.31 -7.95
N LYS A 96 13.55 -32.84 -8.59
CA LYS A 96 12.21 -32.27 -8.54
C LYS A 96 11.76 -32.36 -7.09
N GLU A 97 12.06 -31.33 -6.31
CA GLU A 97 11.33 -31.08 -5.07
C GLU A 97 9.93 -30.62 -5.45
N GLY A 98 9.08 -31.62 -5.72
CA GLY A 98 7.64 -31.48 -5.60
C GLY A 98 7.34 -31.15 -4.14
N GLY A 99 6.79 -29.96 -3.93
CA GLY A 99 6.47 -29.46 -2.60
C GLY A 99 5.97 -28.02 -2.62
N VAL A 100 5.26 -27.59 -3.68
CA VAL A 100 4.31 -26.47 -3.55
C VAL A 100 3.13 -27.03 -2.75
N VAL A 101 3.31 -27.12 -1.44
CA VAL A 101 2.21 -27.33 -0.50
C VAL A 101 1.44 -26.01 -0.46
N ASP A 102 0.13 -26.09 -0.66
CA ASP A 102 -0.87 -25.03 -0.63
C ASP A 102 -0.81 -24.08 0.58
N VAL A 103 0.13 -23.13 0.62
CA VAL A 103 0.16 -22.08 1.65
C VAL A 103 -0.89 -20.99 1.39
N VAL A 104 -1.33 -20.82 0.13
CA VAL A 104 -2.37 -19.84 -0.23
C VAL A 104 -3.73 -20.26 0.33
N HIS A 105 -4.10 -21.54 0.23
CA HIS A 105 -5.41 -22.02 0.70
C HIS A 105 -5.50 -22.22 2.22
N THR A 106 -4.41 -22.55 2.91
CA THR A 106 -4.44 -22.77 4.37
C THR A 106 -4.42 -21.49 5.19
N THR A 107 -3.83 -20.41 4.67
CA THR A 107 -3.83 -19.09 5.34
C THR A 107 -5.16 -18.35 5.12
N SER A 108 -5.71 -18.40 3.90
CA SER A 108 -7.00 -17.78 3.56
C SER A 108 -8.15 -18.37 4.40
N ARG A 109 -8.19 -19.70 4.58
CA ARG A 109 -9.18 -20.36 5.44
C ARG A 109 -9.03 -20.03 6.93
N LYS A 110 -7.81 -19.78 7.42
CA LYS A 110 -7.57 -19.39 8.82
C LYS A 110 -7.91 -17.92 9.09
N LEU A 111 -7.68 -17.03 8.11
CA LEU A 111 -8.05 -15.61 8.20
C LEU A 111 -9.54 -15.37 7.90
N GLY A 112 -10.26 -16.36 7.39
CA GLY A 112 -11.67 -16.23 7.02
C GLY A 112 -11.88 -15.20 5.90
N LEU A 113 -10.95 -15.13 4.96
CA LEU A 113 -10.97 -14.13 3.89
C LEU A 113 -12.29 -14.15 3.12
N LYS A 114 -12.75 -12.96 2.74
CA LYS A 114 -13.97 -12.73 1.99
C LYS A 114 -13.64 -12.04 0.67
N PRO A 115 -14.15 -12.53 -0.46
CA PRO A 115 -14.05 -11.81 -1.71
C PRO A 115 -14.85 -10.51 -1.60
N VAL A 116 -14.23 -9.42 -2.07
CA VAL A 116 -14.78 -8.07 -2.16
C VAL A 116 -14.49 -7.57 -3.56
N SER A 117 -15.45 -6.86 -4.15
CA SER A 117 -15.26 -6.14 -5.40
C SER A 117 -15.35 -4.64 -5.14
N PHE A 118 -14.30 -3.92 -5.49
CA PHE A 118 -14.29 -2.47 -5.54
C PHE A 118 -14.66 -2.05 -6.95
N ALA A 119 -15.67 -1.18 -7.09
CA ALA A 119 -16.15 -0.71 -8.38
C ALA A 119 -16.36 0.80 -8.40
N LEU A 120 -15.74 1.49 -9.35
CA LEU A 120 -15.95 2.91 -9.63
C LEU A 120 -16.66 3.05 -10.99
N HIS A 121 -17.92 3.46 -10.95
CA HIS A 121 -18.76 3.63 -12.14
C HIS A 121 -18.29 4.83 -12.99
N ASP A 122 -18.06 4.61 -14.28
CA ASP A 122 -17.53 5.60 -15.22
C ASP A 122 -18.04 5.33 -16.66
N PRO A 123 -19.34 5.54 -16.93
CA PRO A 123 -19.96 5.23 -18.22
C PRO A 123 -19.52 6.18 -19.34
N ASP A 124 -19.19 7.42 -18.99
CA ASP A 124 -18.73 8.43 -19.96
C ASP A 124 -17.21 8.36 -20.21
N LYS A 125 -16.50 7.39 -19.59
CA LYS A 125 -15.04 7.21 -19.66
C LYS A 125 -14.26 8.48 -19.34
N GLN A 126 -14.64 9.13 -18.24
CA GLN A 126 -14.04 10.37 -17.75
C GLN A 126 -12.65 10.13 -17.16
N PHE A 127 -12.36 8.90 -16.70
CA PHE A 127 -11.10 8.54 -16.09
C PHE A 127 -10.24 7.72 -17.06
N SER A 128 -8.94 7.98 -17.04
CA SER A 128 -7.93 7.24 -17.81
C SER A 128 -7.26 6.12 -17.00
N SER A 129 -7.30 6.23 -15.67
CA SER A 129 -6.82 5.23 -14.73
C SER A 129 -7.55 5.36 -13.40
N ALA A 130 -7.70 4.23 -12.71
CA ALA A 130 -8.21 4.17 -11.35
C ALA A 130 -7.39 3.19 -10.51
N VAL A 131 -7.18 3.54 -9.25
CA VAL A 131 -6.49 2.72 -8.24
C VAL A 131 -7.28 2.82 -6.95
N VAL A 132 -7.48 1.72 -6.24
CA VAL A 132 -8.07 1.76 -4.90
C VAL A 132 -6.96 1.78 -3.84
N ILE A 133 -7.05 2.71 -2.91
CA ILE A 133 -6.16 2.78 -1.75
C ILE A 133 -6.96 2.83 -0.46
N GLY A 134 -6.44 2.21 0.59
CA GLY A 134 -7.12 2.14 1.85
C GLY A 134 -6.29 1.51 2.95
N SER A 135 -6.91 1.38 4.11
CA SER A 135 -6.31 0.73 5.30
C SER A 135 -5.73 -0.67 5.01
N PHE A 136 -6.40 -1.47 4.17
CA PHE A 136 -5.97 -2.83 3.81
C PHE A 136 -4.65 -2.89 3.02
N ASN A 137 -4.31 -1.85 2.27
CA ASN A 137 -3.05 -1.73 1.53
C ASN A 137 -2.13 -0.63 2.08
N LYS A 138 -2.36 -0.19 3.32
CA LYS A 138 -1.60 0.87 3.98
C LYS A 138 -1.56 2.16 3.16
N TRP A 139 -2.63 2.45 2.44
CA TRP A 139 -2.76 3.61 1.56
C TRP A 139 -1.72 3.64 0.43
N GLN A 140 -1.27 2.46 -0.04
CA GLN A 140 -0.31 2.32 -1.13
C GLN A 140 -1.01 1.94 -2.44
N SER A 141 -0.68 2.64 -3.53
CA SER A 141 -1.29 2.42 -4.84
C SER A 141 -0.79 1.17 -5.57
N ARG A 142 0.46 0.78 -5.31
CA ARG A 142 1.15 -0.26 -6.10
C ARG A 142 0.47 -1.61 -5.95
N GLY A 143 0.05 -2.20 -7.08
CA GLY A 143 -0.58 -3.51 -7.12
C GLY A 143 -2.08 -3.52 -6.84
N PHE A 144 -2.70 -2.33 -6.77
CA PHE A 144 -4.14 -2.14 -6.59
C PHE A 144 -4.77 -1.32 -7.72
N GLU A 145 -4.10 -1.32 -8.88
CA GLU A 145 -4.61 -0.74 -10.12
C GLU A 145 -5.89 -1.48 -10.54
N MET A 146 -6.94 -0.73 -10.84
CA MET A 146 -8.24 -1.26 -11.26
C MET A 146 -8.27 -1.47 -12.77
N SER A 147 -9.06 -2.42 -13.24
CA SER A 147 -9.28 -2.66 -14.68
C SER A 147 -10.66 -2.19 -15.10
N TYR A 148 -10.79 -1.54 -16.25
CA TYR A 148 -12.09 -1.13 -16.77
C TYR A 148 -12.86 -2.34 -17.33
N ASP A 149 -14.05 -2.59 -16.79
CA ASP A 149 -15.00 -3.59 -17.28
C ASP A 149 -16.05 -2.91 -18.16
N GLU A 150 -16.00 -3.18 -19.47
CA GLU A 150 -16.91 -2.61 -20.47
C GLU A 150 -18.38 -3.02 -20.25
N SER A 151 -18.64 -4.17 -19.61
CA SER A 151 -20.01 -4.64 -19.37
C SER A 151 -20.69 -3.95 -18.19
N GLN A 152 -19.89 -3.50 -17.22
CA GLN A 152 -20.33 -2.79 -16.03
C GLN A 152 -20.16 -1.27 -16.15
N GLU A 153 -19.51 -0.82 -17.22
CA GLU A 153 -19.17 0.59 -17.44
C GLU A 153 -18.41 1.18 -16.23
N ALA A 154 -17.48 0.39 -15.67
CA ALA A 154 -16.85 0.70 -14.39
C ALA A 154 -15.40 0.19 -14.31
N TRP A 155 -14.59 0.88 -13.50
CA TRP A 155 -13.29 0.38 -13.05
C TRP A 155 -13.50 -0.60 -11.90
N VAL A 156 -12.93 -1.80 -11.99
CA VAL A 156 -13.16 -2.89 -11.04
C VAL A 156 -11.83 -3.48 -10.52
N LEU A 157 -11.78 -3.82 -9.24
CA LEU A 157 -10.76 -4.66 -8.63
C LEU A 157 -11.39 -5.66 -7.67
N GLU A 158 -11.13 -6.95 -7.89
CA GLU A 158 -11.48 -8.01 -6.94
C GLU A 158 -10.33 -8.24 -5.96
N HIS A 159 -10.65 -8.34 -4.66
CA HIS A 159 -9.67 -8.62 -3.62
C HIS A 159 -10.26 -9.45 -2.49
N GLU A 160 -9.42 -10.18 -1.78
CA GLU A 160 -9.83 -10.97 -0.62
C GLU A 160 -9.42 -10.26 0.68
N LEU A 161 -10.38 -9.92 1.53
CA LEU A 161 -10.15 -9.22 2.79
C LEU A 161 -10.63 -10.06 3.98
N PRO A 162 -9.89 -10.07 5.11
CA PRO A 162 -10.42 -10.60 6.37
C PRO A 162 -11.66 -9.82 6.81
N PRO A 163 -12.51 -10.39 7.68
CA PRO A 163 -13.55 -9.64 8.34
C PRO A 163 -12.99 -8.43 9.08
N GLY A 164 -13.66 -7.28 8.96
CA GLY A 164 -13.20 -6.02 9.52
C GLY A 164 -13.79 -4.81 8.81
N ASP A 165 -13.48 -3.64 9.35
CA ASP A 165 -13.85 -2.34 8.78
C ASP A 165 -12.64 -1.73 8.06
N TYR A 166 -12.84 -1.28 6.83
CA TYR A 166 -11.79 -0.75 5.97
C TYR A 166 -12.17 0.60 5.39
N GLU A 167 -11.41 1.63 5.75
CA GLU A 167 -11.46 2.91 5.06
C GLU A 167 -10.72 2.83 3.72
N TYR A 168 -11.27 3.47 2.69
CA TYR A 168 -10.69 3.53 1.35
C TYR A 168 -11.16 4.74 0.53
N VAL A 169 -10.41 5.05 -0.52
CA VAL A 169 -10.73 6.02 -1.57
C VAL A 169 -10.24 5.51 -2.93
N PHE A 170 -10.74 6.09 -4.01
CA PHE A 170 -10.21 5.90 -5.36
C PHE A 170 -9.26 7.03 -5.73
N LEU A 171 -8.06 6.68 -6.20
CA LEU A 171 -7.17 7.59 -6.92
C LEU A 171 -7.46 7.47 -8.41
N VAL A 172 -7.94 8.54 -9.02
CA VAL A 172 -8.17 8.61 -10.46
C VAL A 172 -7.14 9.49 -11.14
N ASN A 173 -6.72 9.11 -12.35
CA ASN A 173 -5.75 9.84 -13.16
C ASN A 173 -4.41 10.14 -12.43
N GLY A 174 -4.05 9.36 -11.41
CA GLY A 174 -2.78 9.46 -10.67
C GLY A 174 -2.69 10.55 -9.60
N GLU A 175 -3.68 11.43 -9.47
CA GLU A 175 -3.58 12.60 -8.57
C GLU A 175 -4.85 12.85 -7.74
N ALA A 176 -6.03 12.63 -8.30
CA ALA A 176 -7.28 13.01 -7.65
C ALA A 176 -7.82 11.86 -6.80
N SER A 177 -7.89 12.06 -5.48
CA SER A 177 -8.59 11.14 -4.57
C SER A 177 -10.06 11.50 -4.49
N MET A 178 -10.94 10.51 -4.65
CA MET A 178 -12.37 10.64 -4.38
C MET A 178 -12.86 9.45 -3.55
N PRO A 179 -13.77 9.67 -2.57
CA PRO A 179 -14.46 8.56 -1.94
C PRO A 179 -15.35 7.86 -2.98
N ASP A 180 -15.61 6.56 -2.78
CA ASP A 180 -16.59 5.82 -3.57
C ASP A 180 -17.98 6.49 -3.44
N PRO A 181 -18.54 7.06 -4.53
CA PRO A 181 -19.85 7.71 -4.51
C PRO A 181 -21.00 6.75 -4.15
N ARG A 182 -20.78 5.43 -4.27
CA ARG A 182 -21.76 4.38 -4.02
C ARG A 182 -21.56 3.69 -2.67
N ALA A 183 -20.61 4.13 -1.85
CA ALA A 183 -20.41 3.57 -0.53
C ALA A 183 -21.62 3.82 0.38
N VAL A 184 -21.96 2.81 1.17
CA VAL A 184 -23.05 2.88 2.15
C VAL A 184 -22.70 3.79 3.32
N PHE A 185 -21.44 3.72 3.77
CA PHE A 185 -20.93 4.45 4.92
C PHE A 185 -19.68 5.25 4.55
N TYR A 186 -19.47 6.32 5.29
CA TYR A 186 -18.32 7.19 5.15
C TYR A 186 -17.81 7.62 6.51
N VAL A 187 -16.52 7.92 6.58
CA VAL A 187 -15.83 8.39 7.79
C VAL A 187 -15.05 9.66 7.43
N GLN A 188 -15.03 10.63 8.33
CA GLN A 188 -14.22 11.83 8.17
C GLN A 188 -12.83 11.60 8.77
N ASP A 189 -11.78 11.90 8.02
CA ASP A 189 -10.40 11.79 8.51
C ASP A 189 -9.99 13.01 9.36
N SER A 190 -8.82 12.94 9.99
CA SER A 190 -8.28 14.01 10.84
C SER A 190 -7.95 15.32 10.10
N PHE A 191 -8.01 15.32 8.77
CA PHE A 191 -7.74 16.47 7.92
C PHE A 191 -9.04 17.04 7.31
N GLY A 192 -10.20 16.49 7.69
CA GLY A 192 -11.52 16.91 7.21
C GLY A 192 -11.95 16.27 5.90
N ASN A 193 -11.13 15.40 5.28
CA ASN A 193 -11.52 14.66 4.08
C ASN A 193 -12.50 13.53 4.44
N LYS A 194 -13.23 13.07 3.43
CA LYS A 194 -14.21 12.01 3.57
C LYS A 194 -13.71 10.74 2.88
N ASN A 195 -13.61 9.66 3.63
CA ASN A 195 -13.27 8.33 3.15
C ASN A 195 -14.51 7.44 3.09
N SER A 196 -14.53 6.49 2.18
CA SER A 196 -15.56 5.44 2.14
C SER A 196 -15.23 4.34 3.14
N LEU A 197 -16.24 3.79 3.79
CA LEU A 197 -16.09 2.71 4.76
C LEU A 197 -16.70 1.42 4.23
N LEU A 198 -15.87 0.40 4.06
CA LEU A 198 -16.26 -0.96 3.71
C LEU A 198 -16.28 -1.83 4.96
N GLN A 199 -17.43 -2.45 5.26
CA GLN A 199 -17.54 -3.44 6.32
C GLN A 199 -17.58 -4.84 5.74
N VAL A 200 -16.60 -5.66 6.09
CA VAL A 200 -16.51 -7.06 5.68
C VAL A 200 -16.96 -7.94 6.83
N GLY A 201 -18.12 -8.58 6.68
CA GLY A 201 -18.72 -9.43 7.71
C GLY A 201 -17.94 -10.72 7.98
N GLY A 202 -17.85 -11.10 9.26
CA GLY A 202 -17.34 -12.41 9.68
C GLY A 202 -18.40 -13.50 9.61
N VAL A 203 -17.98 -14.76 9.45
CA VAL A 203 -18.87 -15.90 9.69
C VAL A 203 -19.05 -16.02 11.20
N GLN A 204 -20.27 -15.79 11.69
CA GLN A 204 -20.62 -16.15 13.06
C GLN A 204 -20.57 -17.67 13.15
N HIS A 205 -19.65 -18.22 13.94
CA HIS A 205 -19.76 -19.62 14.34
C HIS A 205 -20.98 -19.72 15.25
N GLU A 206 -22.08 -20.26 14.72
CA GLU A 206 -23.20 -20.73 15.53
C GLU A 206 -22.67 -21.82 16.48
N LEU A 207 -22.90 -21.62 17.78
CA LEU A 207 -22.61 -22.58 18.87
C LEU A 207 -23.77 -23.56 19.02
#